data_AF-A0A2N2ZV14-F1
#
_entry.id   AF-A0A2N2ZV14-F1
#
_cell.length_a   1.000
_cell.length_b   1.000
_cell.length_c   1.000
_cell.angle_alpha   90.00
_cell.angle_beta   90.00
_cell.angle_gamma   90.00
#
_symmetry.space_group_name_H-M   'P 1'
#
loop_
_entity.id
_entity.type
_entity.pdbx_description
1 polymer ?
#
loop_
_entity_poly.entity_id
_entity_poly.type
_entity_poly.pdbx_seq_one_letter_code
_entity_poly.pdbx_strand_id
1 'polypeptide(L)'
;GELLINEVAPRPHNSGHHTIESAYTSQFEQHLRAILGFPLGSTKIIMPSVMLNLLGEPNYSGNAIYTGFNESIAIEGVNVHIYGKTTTKPYRKMGHVTIIDETIEKAKAKADNIKNKLKIIA
;
A
#
# COMPACT_ATOMS: atom_id res chain seq x y z
N GLY A 1 9.93 12.95 24.20
CA GLY A 1 8.47 12.81 24.30
C GLY A 1 8.13 11.44 24.84
N GLU A 2 6.91 11.25 25.35
CA GLU A 2 6.40 9.97 25.84
C GLU A 2 5.66 9.19 24.74
N LEU A 3 5.70 7.85 24.79
CA LEU A 3 5.01 6.96 23.85
C LEU A 3 3.82 6.31 24.54
N LEU A 4 2.62 6.52 24.00
CA LEU A 4 1.37 5.97 24.53
C LEU A 4 0.71 5.06 23.48
N ILE A 5 0.05 3.99 23.95
CA ILE A 5 -0.73 3.10 23.09
C ILE A 5 -2.16 3.64 23.02
N ASN A 6 -2.64 3.92 21.80
CA ASN A 6 -4.00 4.42 21.58
C ASN A 6 -5.00 3.30 21.21
N GLU A 7 -4.61 2.40 20.30
CA GLU A 7 -5.50 1.37 19.76
C GLU A 7 -4.73 0.13 19.31
N VAL A 8 -5.46 -0.99 19.09
CA VAL A 8 -4.91 -2.27 18.62
C VAL A 8 -5.79 -2.86 17.52
N ALA A 9 -5.17 -3.43 16.49
CA ALA A 9 -5.85 -4.19 15.44
C ALA A 9 -5.47 -5.68 15.52
N PRO A 10 -6.40 -6.60 15.87
CA PRO A 10 -6.11 -8.03 16.03
C PRO A 10 -6.12 -8.78 14.68
N ARG A 11 -5.45 -8.22 13.67
CA ARG A 11 -5.39 -8.72 12.28
C ARG A 11 -4.25 -8.04 11.51
N PRO A 12 -3.88 -8.54 10.31
CA PRO A 12 -3.13 -7.73 9.36
C PRO A 12 -3.74 -6.33 9.20
N HIS A 13 -2.89 -5.31 9.17
CA HIS A 13 -3.27 -3.91 9.23
C HIS A 13 -2.83 -3.13 7.99
N ASN A 14 -3.56 -2.08 7.63
CA ASN A 14 -3.27 -1.27 6.44
C ASN A 14 -1.88 -0.65 6.48
N SER A 15 -1.41 -0.25 7.68
CA SER A 15 -0.07 0.32 7.85
C SER A 15 1.04 -0.70 7.58
N GLY A 16 0.75 -2.00 7.58
CA GLY A 16 1.70 -3.07 7.28
C GLY A 16 1.72 -3.53 5.82
N HIS A 17 0.92 -2.94 4.92
CA HIS A 17 0.84 -3.39 3.52
C HIS A 17 2.19 -3.34 2.81
N HIS A 18 3.04 -2.35 3.11
CA HIS A 18 4.39 -2.23 2.55
C HIS A 18 5.25 -3.49 2.74
N THR A 19 4.95 -4.34 3.73
CA THR A 19 5.71 -5.57 4.00
C THR A 19 5.59 -6.60 2.89
N ILE A 20 4.61 -6.47 1.99
CA ILE A 20 4.52 -7.32 0.80
C ILE A 20 5.74 -7.07 -0.11
N GLU A 21 6.16 -5.81 -0.29
CA GLU A 21 7.26 -5.45 -1.19
C GLU A 21 8.57 -5.18 -0.46
N SER A 22 8.53 -4.84 0.82
CA SER A 22 9.67 -4.23 1.53
C SER A 22 10.25 -5.07 2.65
N ALA A 23 9.74 -6.28 2.90
CA ALA A 23 10.25 -7.19 3.93
C ALA A 23 10.41 -8.62 3.39
N TYR A 24 11.26 -9.42 4.04
CA TYR A 24 11.43 -10.83 3.68
C TYR A 24 10.16 -11.68 3.88
N THR A 25 9.34 -11.34 4.87
CA THR A 25 8.07 -12.01 5.15
C THR A 25 6.98 -10.96 5.32
N SER A 26 5.96 -11.02 4.46
CA SER A 26 4.82 -10.10 4.54
C SER A 26 3.99 -10.34 5.80
N GLN A 27 3.25 -9.34 6.26
CA GLN A 27 2.34 -9.50 7.39
C GLN A 27 1.29 -10.60 7.17
N PHE A 28 0.92 -10.88 5.90
CA PHE A 28 -0.05 -11.91 5.56
C PHE A 28 0.53 -13.30 5.72
N GLU A 29 1.75 -13.51 5.21
CA GLU A 29 2.47 -14.76 5.43
C GLU A 29 2.78 -14.96 6.93
N GLN A 30 3.18 -13.90 7.62
CA GLN A 30 3.44 -13.96 9.06
C GLN A 30 2.18 -14.32 9.86
N HIS A 31 1.04 -13.74 9.50
CA HIS A 31 -0.24 -14.09 10.12
C HIS A 31 -0.59 -15.57 9.87
N LEU A 32 -0.41 -16.06 8.63
CA LEU A 32 -0.65 -17.46 8.30
C LEU A 32 0.25 -18.41 9.09
N ARG A 33 1.55 -18.12 9.17
CA ARG A 33 2.51 -18.90 9.96
C ARG A 33 2.10 -18.95 11.44
N ALA A 34 1.69 -17.81 12.00
CA ALA A 34 1.26 -17.72 13.40
C ALA A 34 0.01 -18.57 13.68
N ILE A 35 -1.03 -18.50 12.85
CA ILE A 35 -2.28 -19.25 13.09
C ILE A 35 -2.15 -20.75 12.82
N LEU A 36 -1.19 -21.16 11.99
CA LEU A 36 -0.92 -22.57 11.68
C LEU A 36 0.17 -23.20 12.55
N GLY A 37 0.81 -22.44 13.44
CA GLY A 37 1.88 -22.94 14.31
C GLY A 37 3.21 -23.21 13.59
N PHE A 38 3.44 -22.57 12.44
CA PHE A 38 4.72 -22.66 11.74
C PHE A 38 5.77 -21.71 12.33
N PRO A 39 7.08 -21.99 12.13
CA PRO A 39 8.13 -21.04 12.46
C PRO A 39 7.89 -19.69 11.77
N LEU A 40 7.97 -18.61 12.56
CA LEU A 40 7.81 -17.25 12.05
C LEU A 40 8.91 -16.89 11.05
N GLY A 41 8.55 -16.07 10.06
CA GLY A 41 9.47 -15.57 9.05
C GLY A 41 10.26 -14.35 9.52
N SER A 42 11.30 -14.01 8.76
CA SER A 42 12.15 -12.84 9.04
C SER A 42 11.40 -11.54 8.73
N THR A 43 11.35 -10.63 9.70
CA THR A 43 10.75 -9.29 9.52
C THR A 43 11.76 -8.25 9.05
N LYS A 44 12.97 -8.66 8.66
CA LYS A 44 14.00 -7.73 8.19
C LYS A 44 13.50 -7.01 6.93
N ILE A 45 13.69 -5.69 6.92
CA ILE A 45 13.40 -4.84 5.76
C ILE A 45 14.45 -5.10 4.68
N ILE A 46 14.01 -5.38 3.46
CA ILE A 46 14.89 -5.59 2.29
C ILE A 46 15.22 -4.27 1.59
N MET A 47 14.28 -3.33 1.58
CA MET A 47 14.44 -2.03 0.94
C MET A 47 13.51 -0.99 1.59
N PRO A 48 13.94 0.28 1.78
CA PRO A 48 13.05 1.36 2.21
C PRO A 48 11.80 1.48 1.34
N SER A 49 10.68 1.86 1.96
CA SER A 49 9.39 1.91 1.25
C SER A 49 8.45 2.99 1.75
N VAL A 50 7.55 3.41 0.85
CA VAL A 50 6.41 4.30 1.14
C VAL A 50 5.15 3.66 0.58
N MET A 51 4.10 3.59 1.40
CA MET A 51 2.79 3.09 0.95
C MET A 51 1.79 4.25 0.88
N LEU A 52 1.05 4.32 -0.24
CA LEU A 52 -0.05 5.26 -0.46
C LEU A 52 -1.36 4.49 -0.63
N ASN A 53 -2.41 4.92 0.07
CA ASN A 53 -3.74 4.38 -0.17
C ASN A 53 -4.30 4.97 -1.46
N LEU A 54 -4.90 4.13 -2.30
CA LEU A 54 -5.65 4.57 -3.46
C LEU A 54 -7.11 4.69 -3.07
N LEU A 55 -7.62 5.93 -3.09
CA LEU A 55 -8.97 6.27 -2.69
C LEU A 55 -9.77 6.74 -3.91
N GLY A 56 -11.08 6.50 -3.90
CA GLY A 56 -11.98 7.15 -4.84
C GLY A 56 -11.95 8.66 -4.67
N GLU A 57 -11.86 9.40 -5.78
CA GLU A 57 -11.78 10.85 -5.75
C GLU A 57 -13.08 11.49 -5.26
N PRO A 58 -13.01 12.70 -4.66
CA PRO A 58 -14.19 13.46 -4.31
C PRO A 58 -15.10 13.67 -5.52
N ASN A 59 -16.41 13.63 -5.30
CA ASN A 59 -17.45 13.87 -6.31
C ASN A 59 -17.61 12.80 -7.42
N TYR A 60 -16.88 11.69 -7.37
CA TYR A 60 -17.05 10.58 -8.33
C TYR A 60 -17.75 9.37 -7.70
N SER A 61 -18.72 8.78 -8.41
CA SER A 61 -19.38 7.53 -8.04
C SER A 61 -19.87 6.79 -9.29
N GLY A 62 -19.47 5.53 -9.45
CA GLY A 62 -19.77 4.75 -10.65
C GLY A 62 -18.71 3.70 -10.92
N ASN A 63 -18.58 3.25 -12.17
CA ASN A 63 -17.58 2.28 -12.58
C ASN A 63 -16.18 2.87 -12.40
N ALA A 64 -15.27 2.13 -11.77
CA ALA A 64 -13.95 2.67 -11.45
C ALA A 64 -13.08 2.84 -12.70
N ILE A 65 -12.57 4.06 -12.92
CA ILE A 65 -11.61 4.39 -13.96
C ILE A 65 -10.31 4.86 -13.28
N TYR A 66 -9.20 4.21 -13.60
CA TYR A 66 -7.88 4.49 -13.03
C TYR A 66 -7.06 5.34 -14.00
N THR A 67 -6.98 6.66 -13.76
CA THR A 67 -6.16 7.56 -14.59
C THR A 67 -4.73 7.57 -14.08
N GLY A 68 -3.75 7.72 -14.97
CA GLY A 68 -2.34 7.75 -14.59
C GLY A 68 -1.75 6.37 -14.24
N PHE A 69 -2.50 5.28 -14.45
CA PHE A 69 -2.08 3.93 -14.05
C PHE A 69 -0.86 3.46 -14.84
N ASN A 70 -0.89 3.56 -16.17
CA ASN A 70 0.20 3.11 -17.05
C ASN A 70 1.50 3.89 -16.78
N GLU A 71 1.39 5.20 -16.58
CA GLU A 71 2.51 6.07 -16.23
C GLU A 71 3.07 5.77 -14.85
N SER A 72 2.22 5.33 -13.91
CA SER A 72 2.62 4.97 -12.56
C SER A 72 3.39 3.65 -12.52
N ILE A 73 2.88 2.61 -13.18
CA ILE A 73 3.52 1.28 -13.20
C ILE A 73 4.81 1.26 -14.03
N ALA A 74 5.01 2.24 -14.91
CA ALA A 74 6.25 2.40 -15.66
C ALA A 74 7.42 2.93 -14.80
N ILE A 75 7.15 3.43 -13.58
CA ILE A 75 8.18 3.94 -12.68
C ILE A 75 8.78 2.78 -11.90
N GLU A 76 10.11 2.64 -11.98
CA GLU A 76 10.84 1.62 -11.23
C GLU A 76 10.56 1.68 -9.72
N GLY A 77 10.30 0.53 -9.12
CA GLY A 77 10.00 0.38 -7.70
C GLY A 77 8.55 0.70 -7.32
N VAL A 78 7.68 1.05 -8.27
CA VAL A 78 6.25 1.28 -8.02
C VAL A 78 5.47 -0.02 -8.20
N ASN A 79 4.82 -0.47 -7.13
CA ASN A 79 4.00 -1.68 -7.10
C ASN A 79 2.55 -1.29 -6.79
N VAL A 80 1.64 -1.54 -7.72
CA VAL A 80 0.22 -1.14 -7.59
C VAL A 80 -0.65 -2.36 -7.28
N HIS A 81 -1.43 -2.29 -6.20
CA HIS A 81 -2.34 -3.35 -5.75
C HIS A 81 -3.78 -2.87 -5.80
N ILE A 82 -4.52 -3.29 -6.83
CA ILE A 82 -5.94 -2.98 -7.00
C ILE A 82 -6.79 -4.09 -6.37
N TYR A 83 -7.79 -3.73 -5.57
CA TYR A 83 -8.62 -4.69 -4.83
C TYR A 83 -9.78 -5.31 -5.65
N GLY A 84 -9.79 -5.16 -6.97
CA GLY A 84 -10.83 -5.71 -7.85
C GLY A 84 -12.23 -5.11 -7.67
N LYS A 85 -12.35 -3.94 -7.03
CA LYS A 85 -13.65 -3.25 -6.85
C LYS A 85 -14.06 -2.61 -8.17
N THR A 86 -15.18 -3.07 -8.74
CA THR A 86 -15.70 -2.57 -10.02
C THR A 86 -16.27 -1.15 -9.95
N THR A 87 -16.65 -0.70 -8.74
CA THR A 87 -17.25 0.63 -8.52
C THR A 87 -16.46 1.46 -7.53
N THR A 88 -16.29 2.75 -7.81
CA THR A 88 -15.70 3.73 -6.89
C THR A 88 -16.78 4.59 -6.22
N LYS A 89 -16.44 5.13 -5.05
CA LYS A 89 -17.18 6.14 -4.28
C LYS A 89 -16.17 7.07 -3.59
N PRO A 90 -16.54 8.30 -3.22
CA PRO A 90 -15.61 9.21 -2.56
C PRO A 90 -14.97 8.55 -1.34
N TYR A 91 -13.65 8.62 -1.25
CA TYR A 91 -12.83 8.10 -0.14
C TYR A 91 -12.86 6.58 0.08
N ARG A 92 -13.52 5.83 -0.81
CA ARG A 92 -13.50 4.35 -0.76
C ARG A 92 -12.08 3.87 -1.06
N LYS A 93 -11.52 2.99 -0.21
CA LYS A 93 -10.25 2.31 -0.50
C LYS A 93 -10.39 1.38 -1.69
N MET A 94 -9.72 1.68 -2.79
CA MET A 94 -9.77 0.92 -4.05
C MET A 94 -8.51 0.11 -4.30
N GLY A 95 -7.43 0.44 -3.58
CA GLY A 95 -6.15 -0.24 -3.68
C GLY A 95 -5.11 0.42 -2.77
N HIS A 96 -3.85 0.08 -3.01
CA HIS A 96 -2.70 0.83 -2.51
C HIS A 96 -1.56 0.76 -3.53
N VAL A 97 -0.58 1.64 -3.35
CA VAL A 97 0.68 1.61 -4.07
C VAL A 97 1.80 1.54 -3.04
N THR A 98 2.72 0.61 -3.22
CA THR A 98 3.99 0.59 -2.47
C THR A 98 5.11 1.02 -3.41
N ILE A 99 5.88 2.01 -2.98
CA ILE A 99 7.05 2.51 -3.67
C ILE A 99 8.27 2.07 -2.87
N ILE A 100 9.17 1.32 -3.49
CA ILE A 100 10.44 0.87 -2.91
C ILE A 100 11.61 1.55 -3.63
N ASP A 101 12.65 1.92 -2.88
CA ASP A 101 13.86 2.54 -3.42
C ASP A 101 15.03 2.36 -2.46
N GLU A 102 16.25 2.60 -2.92
CA GLU A 102 17.48 2.48 -2.13
C GLU A 102 17.47 3.35 -0.87
N THR A 103 16.78 4.50 -0.93
CA THR A 103 16.60 5.40 0.22
C THR A 103 15.13 5.81 0.39
N ILE A 104 14.75 6.14 1.62
CA ILE A 104 13.39 6.56 1.93
C ILE A 104 13.04 7.92 1.27
N GLU A 105 14.03 8.79 1.06
CA GLU A 105 13.88 10.08 0.39
C GLU A 105 13.51 9.91 -1.08
N LYS A 106 14.20 9.00 -1.80
CA LYS A 106 13.88 8.67 -3.19
C LYS A 106 12.47 8.07 -3.31
N ALA A 107 12.13 7.14 -2.42
CA ALA A 107 10.80 6.54 -2.36
C ALA A 107 9.70 7.59 -2.10
N LYS A 108 9.93 8.56 -1.20
CA LYS A 108 9.01 9.68 -0.95
C LYS A 108 8.85 10.59 -2.17
N ALA A 109 9.94 10.95 -2.85
CA ALA A 109 9.87 11.78 -4.05
C ALA A 109 9.05 11.12 -5.17
N LYS A 110 9.23 9.81 -5.38
CA LYS A 110 8.40 9.02 -6.29
C LYS A 110 6.94 8.97 -5.81
N ALA A 111 6.69 8.75 -4.52
CA ALA A 111 5.34 8.70 -3.95
C ALA A 111 4.57 10.03 -4.17
N ASP A 112 5.22 11.18 -3.99
CA ASP A 112 4.60 12.49 -4.23
C ASP A 112 4.22 12.68 -5.72
N ASN A 113 5.05 12.17 -6.63
CA ASN A 113 4.74 12.15 -8.06
C ASN A 113 3.49 11.30 -8.35
N ILE A 114 3.44 10.08 -7.80
CA ILE A 114 2.31 9.15 -7.97
C ILE A 114 1.00 9.73 -7.42
N LYS A 115 1.03 10.34 -6.23
CA LYS A 115 -0.14 10.90 -5.55
C LYS A 115 -0.91 11.92 -6.42
N ASN A 116 -0.19 12.63 -7.29
CA ASN A 116 -0.77 13.64 -8.18
C ASN A 116 -1.25 13.08 -9.51
N LYS A 117 -0.77 11.91 -9.93
CA LYS A 117 -1.10 11.29 -11.24
C LYS A 117 -2.17 10.21 -11.14
N LEU A 118 -2.03 9.32 -10.16
CA LEU A 118 -2.88 8.15 -10.03
C LEU A 118 -4.17 8.50 -9.28
N LYS A 119 -5.28 8.54 -10.02
CA LYS A 119 -6.60 8.94 -9.51
C LYS A 119 -7.63 7.89 -9.88
N ILE A 120 -8.68 7.80 -9.06
CA ILE A 120 -9.78 6.87 -9.29
C ILE A 120 -11.08 7.64 -9.39
N ILE A 121 -11.55 7.77 -10.62
CA ILE A 121 -12.76 8.49 -10.98
C ILE A 121 -13.83 7.50 -11.45
N ALA A 122 -14.97 8.03 -11.88
CA ALA A 122 -16.11 7.30 -12.44
C ALA A 122 -16.64 7.99 -13.69
#